data_AF-A0A0I5EFK6-F1
#
_entry.id   AF-A0A0I5EFK6-F1
#
_cell.length_a   1.000
_cell.length_b   1.000
_cell.length_c   1.000
_cell.angle_alpha   90.00
_cell.angle_beta   90.00
_cell.angle_gamma   90.00
#
_symmetry.space_group_name_H-M   'P 1'
#
loop_
_entity.id
_entity.type
_entity.pdbx_description
1 polymer ?
#
loop_
_entity_poly.entity_id
_entity_poly.type
_entity_poly.pdbx_seq_one_letter_code
_entity_poly.pdbx_strand_id
1 'polypeptide(L)' 'MLCIKFEYLTDKMIKHVSDLLIKEGGFGDACNPKDIFIHATSPNATLKTAVTAEWFERNKAELGYW' A
#
# COMPACT_ATOMS: atom_id res chain seq x y z
N MET A 1 -14.07 -6.67 0.97
CA MET A 1 -12.95 -5.77 0.64
C MET A 1 -11.93 -5.88 1.76
N LEU A 2 -10.74 -6.38 1.44
CA LEU A 2 -9.66 -6.54 2.42
C LEU A 2 -9.00 -5.18 2.63
N CYS A 3 -8.88 -4.73 3.89
CA CYS A 3 -8.23 -3.47 4.23
C CYS A 3 -7.10 -3.76 5.22
N ILE A 4 -5.87 -3.39 4.85
CA ILE A 4 -4.65 -3.66 5.61
C ILE A 4 -4.07 -2.34 6.08
N LYS A 5 -3.73 -2.28 7.36
CA LYS A 5 -3.13 -1.10 7.99
C LYS A 5 -1.65 -1.32 8.19
N PHE A 6 -0.86 -0.29 7.88
CA PHE A 6 0.57 -0.25 8.11
C PHE A 6 0.91 0.95 8.96
N GLU A 7 1.71 0.76 9.99
CA GLU A 7 2.25 1.84 10.81
C GLU A 7 3.76 1.88 10.62
N TYR A 8 4.24 2.93 9.95
CA TYR A 8 5.65 3.13 9.66
C TYR A 8 6.27 4.12 10.63
N LEU A 9 7.52 3.85 11.02
CA LEU A 9 8.29 4.72 11.92
C LEU A 9 8.82 5.99 11.24
N THR A 10 8.81 6.03 9.90
CA THR A 10 9.36 7.15 9.13
C THR A 10 8.53 7.47 7.90
N ASP A 11 8.38 8.76 7.60
CA ASP A 11 7.69 9.24 6.40
C ASP A 11 8.39 8.80 5.10
N LYS A 12 9.68 8.43 5.17
CA LYS A 12 10.42 7.86 4.03
C LYS A 12 9.79 6.56 3.53
N MET A 13 9.19 5.76 4.41
CA MET A 13 8.50 4.52 4.01
C MET A 13 7.23 4.83 3.23
N ILE A 14 6.44 5.82 3.64
CA ILE A 14 5.26 6.25 2.89
C ILE A 14 5.65 6.70 1.48
N LYS A 15 6.71 7.51 1.38
CA LYS A 15 7.23 7.94 0.08
C LYS A 15 7.68 6.75 -0.77
N HIS A 16 8.46 5.84 -0.18
CA HIS A 16 8.97 4.65 -0.86
C HIS A 16 7.85 3.78 -1.43
N VAL A 17 6.81 3.50 -0.63
CA VAL A 17 5.62 2.75 -1.09
C VAL A 17 4.89 3.48 -2.21
N SER A 18 4.79 4.81 -2.12
CA SER A 18 4.14 5.62 -3.17
C SER A 18 4.91 5.57 -4.49
N ASP A 19 6.24 5.70 -4.42
CA ASP A 19 7.12 5.62 -5.59
C ASP A 19 7.05 4.22 -6.23
N LEU A 20 7.00 3.15 -5.43
CA LEU A 20 6.85 1.77 -5.89
C LEU A 20 5.53 1.55 -6.62
N LEU A 21 4.42 2.07 -6.06
CA LEU A 21 3.10 2.01 -6.70
C LEU A 21 3.07 2.69 -8.07
N ILE A 22 3.67 3.87 -8.18
CA ILE A 22 3.74 4.63 -9.43
C ILE A 22 4.62 3.88 -10.45
N LYS A 23 5.79 3.41 -10.02
CA LYS A 23 6.76 2.73 -10.88
C LYS A 23 6.22 1.43 -11.47
N GLU A 24 5.49 0.65 -10.66
CA GLU A 24 4.99 -0.67 -11.06
C GLU A 24 3.54 -0.66 -11.55
N GLY A 25 2.86 0.49 -11.50
CA GLY A 25 1.44 0.56 -11.86
C GLY A 25 0.55 -0.26 -10.92
N GLY A 26 0.84 -0.25 -9.62
CA GLY A 26 0.19 -1.11 -8.62
C GLY A 26 -1.21 -0.67 -8.18
N PHE A 27 -1.69 0.49 -8.65
CA PHE A 27 -3.00 1.04 -8.27
C PHE A 27 -4.13 0.10 -8.67
N GLY A 28 -5.03 -0.15 -7.71
CA GLY A 28 -6.26 -0.92 -7.92
C GLY A 28 -7.49 -0.02 -7.93
N ASP A 29 -8.66 -0.65 -7.91
CA ASP A 29 -9.95 0.01 -7.86
C ASP A 29 -10.64 -0.26 -6.50
N ALA A 30 -11.01 0.81 -5.79
CA ALA A 30 -11.70 0.71 -4.51
C ALA A 30 -13.12 0.09 -4.63
N CYS A 31 -13.72 0.13 -5.82
CA CYS A 31 -14.99 -0.52 -6.11
C CYS A 31 -14.83 -2.00 -6.47
N ASN A 32 -13.63 -2.46 -6.79
CA ASN A 32 -13.35 -3.84 -7.10
C ASN A 32 -13.12 -4.66 -5.82
N PRO A 33 -13.99 -5.63 -5.48
CA PRO A 33 -13.86 -6.40 -4.24
C PRO A 33 -12.63 -7.31 -4.19
N LYS A 34 -11.96 -7.54 -5.32
CA LYS A 34 -10.73 -8.34 -5.42
C LYS A 34 -9.48 -7.53 -5.06
N ASP A 35 -9.55 -6.21 -5.15
CA ASP A 35 -8.42 -5.34 -4.84
C ASP A 35 -8.32 -5.12 -3.33
N ILE A 36 -7.10 -4.77 -2.90
CA ILE A 36 -6.74 -4.63 -1.50
C ILE A 36 -6.64 -3.15 -1.18
N PHE A 37 -7.27 -2.72 -0.09
CA PHE A 37 -7.14 -1.37 0.38
C PHE A 37 -5.99 -1.29 1.38
N ILE A 38 -5.01 -0.43 1.13
CA ILE A 38 -3.93 -0.16 2.07
C ILE A 38 -4.16 1.17 2.77
N HIS A 39 -3.92 1.19 4.07
CA HIS A 39 -3.89 2.39 4.89
C HIS A 39 -2.58 2.42 5.65
N ALA A 40 -1.60 3.11 5.09
CA ALA A 40 -0.30 3.29 5.71
C ALA A 40 -0.21 4.66 6.38
N THR A 41 0.26 4.69 7.62
CA THR A 41 0.48 5.92 8.40
C THR A 41 1.94 6.01 8.83
N SER A 42 2.42 7.23 8.99
CA SER A 42 3.70 7.58 9.60
C SER A 42 3.52 8.85 10.43
N PRO A 43 4.54 9.32 11.18
CA PRO A 43 4.38 10.46 12.08
C PRO A 43 3.79 11.71 11.42
N ASN A 44 4.12 11.99 10.15
CA ASN A 44 3.63 13.18 9.45
C ASN A 44 2.93 12.89 8.11
N ALA A 45 2.78 11.63 7.71
CA ALA A 45 2.18 11.27 6.42
C ALA A 45 1.20 10.11 6.52
N THR A 46 0.30 10.05 5.54
CA THR A 46 -0.70 8.99 5.42
C THR A 46 -0.93 8.69 3.95
N LEU A 47 -0.90 7.41 3.60
CA LEU A 47 -1.24 6.88 2.29
C LEU A 47 -2.46 5.97 2.42
N LYS A 48 -3.52 6.31 1.70
CA LYS A 48 -4.74 5.51 1.60
C LYS A 48 -5.03 5.27 0.12
N THR A 49 -4.95 4.02 -0.32
CA THR A 49 -5.21 3.69 -1.72
C THR A 49 -5.65 2.24 -1.88
N ALA A 50 -6.37 1.96 -2.95
CA ALA A 50 -6.55 0.60 -3.44
C ALA A 50 -5.32 0.17 -4.24
N VAL A 51 -4.94 -1.09 -4.11
CA VAL A 51 -3.85 -1.75 -4.84
C VAL A 51 -4.35 -3.08 -5.39
N THR A 52 -3.82 -3.50 -6.54
CA THR A 52 -4.18 -4.81 -7.07
C THR A 52 -3.67 -5.92 -6.15
N ALA A 53 -4.41 -7.03 -6.07
CA ALA A 53 -3.98 -8.18 -5.27
C ALA A 53 -2.63 -8.75 -5.74
N GLU A 54 -2.36 -8.75 -7.05
CA GLU A 54 -1.10 -9.22 -7.62
C GLU A 54 0.08 -8.34 -7.17
N TRP A 55 -0.08 -7.01 -7.25
CA TRP A 55 0.96 -6.10 -6.79
C TRP A 55 1.21 -6.23 -5.30
N PHE A 56 0.15 -6.35 -4.50
CA PHE A 56 0.27 -6.54 -3.07
C PHE A 56 1.04 -7.82 -2.74
N GLU A 57 0.68 -8.97 -3.32
CA GLU A 57 1.35 -10.24 -3.03
C GLU A 57 2.85 -10.23 -3.38
N ARG A 58 3.24 -9.53 -4.46
CA ARG A 58 4.66 -9.37 -4.81
C ARG A 58 5.42 -8.50 -3.82
N ASN A 59 4.78 -7.45 -3.29
CA ASN A 59 5.45 -6.39 -2.52
C ASN A 59 5.15 -6.44 -1.01
N LYS A 60 4.30 -7.37 -0.54
CA LYS A 60 3.83 -7.43 0.85
C LYS A 60 4.97 -7.49 1.88
N ALA A 61 6.06 -8.19 1.56
CA ALA A 61 7.24 -8.26 2.43
C ALA A 61 7.92 -6.89 2.58
N GLU A 62 8.01 -6.11 1.49
CA GLU A 62 8.58 -4.77 1.47
C GLU A 62 7.69 -3.75 2.21
N LEU A 63 6.37 -3.99 2.21
CA LEU A 63 5.41 -3.24 3.02
C LEU A 63 5.48 -3.59 4.52
N GLY A 64 6.21 -4.64 4.92
CA GLY A 64 6.29 -5.14 6.29
C GLY A 64 5.14 -6.10 6.67
N TYR A 65 4.46 -6.68 5.68
CA TYR A 65 3.41 -7.69 5.87
C TYR A 65 4.02 -9.10 5.75
N TRP A 66 3.98 -9.87 6.84
CA TRP A 66 4.46 -11.26 6.93
C TRP A 66 3.31 -12.25 7.02
#